data_AF-A0A928XN90-F1
#
_entry.id   AF-A0A928XN90-F1
#
_cell.length_a   1.000
_cell.length_b   1.000
_cell.length_c   1.000
_cell.angle_alpha   90.00
_cell.angle_beta   90.00
_cell.angle_gamma   90.00
#
_symmetry.space_group_name_H-M   'P 1'
#
loop_
_entity.id
_entity.type
_entity.pdbx_description
1 polymer ?
#
loop_
_entity_poly.entity_id
_entity_poly.type
_entity_poly.pdbx_seq_one_letter_code
_entity_poly.pdbx_strand_id
1 'polypeptide(L)'
;MLGYDRKLCAEVVSAFMAEVDRSLRWRAKRQLGLASVADAHTGGVAAVQRTDSALRLNVHFHSLVLDGVYVHENDDPRSPLEFRELDTPTRTDIAEVAARTAARVEKLLRAHGKSLDPELVEDTPPELALDEPGLAACYAAAAQGLSVSGDRAGQPPLRLIASPDPPARPRAVDATDQPIAEVRGINIHAVQVVDGRDRRRVERLCKYITRPPVAQDRLERRADGKLELTFKKVWRDGTRALVFEPADLIPRLVAAVPPPRFHLLRYFGVLSSHSSRRRLVVPTPALDDATANKPPPARGDQLELIGDTDDAPAPRKRWAWLLAHVFAADVETCPRCSGPMRWAEVANTRAQITRLLAEHGLGPRAPPATRVGVSVPEQLMLGFGKE
;
A
#
# COMPACT_ATOMS: atom_id res chain seq x y z
N MET A 1 -4.44 -15.97 -4.11
CA MET A 1 -4.01 -14.62 -4.55
C MET A 1 -3.18 -13.92 -3.47
N LEU A 2 -2.06 -13.29 -3.83
CA LEU A 2 -1.15 -12.59 -2.90
C LEU A 2 -1.85 -11.49 -2.07
N GLY A 3 -2.86 -10.83 -2.65
CA GLY A 3 -3.64 -9.79 -1.96
C GLY A 3 -4.50 -10.30 -0.82
N TYR A 4 -4.82 -11.59 -0.76
CA TYR A 4 -5.58 -12.15 0.36
C TYR A 4 -4.67 -12.89 1.34
N ASP A 5 -3.70 -13.63 0.81
CA ASP A 5 -2.80 -14.46 1.59
C ASP A 5 -1.75 -13.61 2.33
N ARG A 6 -2.08 -13.26 3.59
CA ARG A 6 -1.21 -12.43 4.44
C ARG A 6 0.15 -13.07 4.71
N LYS A 7 0.22 -14.41 4.77
CA LYS A 7 1.45 -15.14 5.10
C LYS A 7 2.36 -15.11 3.89
N LEU A 8 1.86 -15.49 2.72
CA LEU A 8 2.62 -15.41 1.48
C LEU A 8 3.07 -13.98 1.19
N CYS A 9 2.20 -12.98 1.37
CA CYS A 9 2.59 -11.57 1.17
C CYS A 9 3.74 -11.16 2.10
N ALA A 10 3.68 -11.56 3.38
CA ALA A 10 4.75 -11.32 4.35
C ALA A 10 6.08 -11.97 3.93
N GLU A 11 6.03 -13.21 3.44
CA GLU A 11 7.20 -13.96 3.03
C GLU A 11 7.82 -13.38 1.75
N VAL A 12 7.01 -12.98 0.77
CA VAL A 12 7.47 -12.35 -0.48
C VAL A 12 8.20 -11.04 -0.20
N VAL A 13 7.60 -10.13 0.58
CA VAL A 13 8.27 -8.85 0.92
C VAL A 13 9.52 -9.07 1.77
N SER A 14 9.51 -10.07 2.66
CA SER A 14 10.70 -10.42 3.46
C SER A 14 11.81 -11.02 2.60
N ALA A 15 11.48 -11.82 1.58
CA ALA A 15 12.45 -12.35 0.63
C ALA A 15 13.14 -11.23 -0.15
N PHE A 16 12.37 -10.25 -0.64
CA PHE A 16 12.92 -9.07 -1.31
C PHE A 16 13.82 -8.25 -0.37
N MET A 17 13.34 -7.91 0.84
CA MET A 17 14.12 -7.11 1.79
C MET A 17 15.38 -7.83 2.28
N ALA A 18 15.36 -9.17 2.38
CA ALA A 18 16.54 -9.97 2.68
C ALA A 18 17.59 -9.91 1.57
N GLU A 19 17.18 -9.84 0.30
CA GLU A 19 18.10 -9.70 -0.83
C GLU A 19 18.67 -8.28 -0.97
N VAL A 20 17.89 -7.27 -0.60
CA VAL A 20 18.39 -5.90 -0.45
C VAL A 20 19.40 -5.81 0.69
N ASP A 21 19.08 -6.36 1.87
CA ASP A 21 20.01 -6.42 3.02
C ASP A 21 21.32 -7.14 2.65
N ARG A 22 21.22 -8.30 1.98
CA ARG A 22 22.38 -9.02 1.47
C ARG A 22 23.23 -8.14 0.55
N SER A 23 22.61 -7.47 -0.42
CA SER A 23 23.32 -6.59 -1.35
C SER A 23 24.08 -5.47 -0.63
N LEU A 24 23.40 -4.74 0.26
CA LEU A 24 24.00 -3.65 1.02
C LEU A 24 25.16 -4.12 1.89
N ARG A 25 25.03 -5.25 2.60
CA ARG A 25 26.11 -5.79 3.45
C ARG A 25 27.33 -6.19 2.64
N TRP A 26 27.15 -6.83 1.49
CA TRP A 26 28.27 -7.22 0.63
C TRP A 26 28.93 -6.01 -0.02
N ARG A 27 28.16 -4.99 -0.41
CA ARG A 27 28.69 -3.72 -0.92
C ARG A 27 29.47 -2.98 0.17
N ALA A 28 28.94 -2.89 1.39
CA ALA A 28 29.63 -2.33 2.54
C ALA A 28 30.95 -3.05 2.84
N LYS A 29 30.96 -4.38 2.84
CA LYS A 29 32.19 -5.15 3.03
C LYS A 29 33.25 -4.80 1.99
N ARG A 30 32.89 -4.68 0.71
CA ARG A 30 33.83 -4.33 -0.37
C ARG A 30 34.31 -2.88 -0.31
N GLN A 31 33.40 -1.94 -0.04
CA GLN A 31 33.68 -0.50 -0.09
C GLN A 31 34.36 0.03 1.19
N LEU A 32 33.99 -0.52 2.34
CA LEU A 32 34.49 -0.09 3.64
C LEU A 32 35.57 -1.02 4.21
N GLY A 33 35.87 -2.14 3.55
CA GLY A 33 36.90 -3.09 3.98
C GLY A 33 36.55 -3.90 5.23
N LEU A 34 35.26 -4.10 5.52
CA LEU A 34 34.81 -4.79 6.74
C LEU A 34 35.31 -6.24 6.81
N ALA A 35 35.68 -6.70 8.01
CA ALA A 35 36.04 -8.09 8.23
C ALA A 35 34.89 -9.04 7.88
N SER A 36 33.65 -8.71 8.26
CA SER A 36 32.44 -9.51 7.98
C SER A 36 31.27 -8.68 7.45
N VAL A 37 30.42 -9.33 6.66
CA VAL A 37 29.10 -8.78 6.27
C VAL A 37 28.14 -8.68 7.47
N ALA A 38 28.46 -9.36 8.57
CA ALA A 38 27.69 -9.32 9.81
C ALA A 38 27.77 -7.94 10.49
N ASP A 39 28.89 -7.24 10.31
CA ASP A 39 29.20 -5.96 10.95
C ASP A 39 28.47 -4.79 10.28
N ALA A 40 28.01 -4.99 9.04
CA ALA A 40 27.15 -4.05 8.32
C ALA A 40 25.69 -4.20 8.76
N HIS A 41 25.11 -3.17 9.38
CA HIS A 41 23.73 -3.15 9.83
C HIS A 41 22.85 -2.27 8.94
N THR A 42 21.95 -2.90 8.18
CA THR A 42 21.05 -2.22 7.24
C THR A 42 19.72 -1.84 7.90
N GLY A 43 18.91 -1.03 7.24
CA GLY A 43 17.55 -0.70 7.68
C GLY A 43 16.65 -0.28 6.53
N GLY A 44 15.35 -0.57 6.67
CA GLY A 44 14.37 -0.15 5.67
C GLY A 44 12.92 -0.30 6.14
N VAL A 45 12.02 0.28 5.36
CA VAL A 45 10.57 0.23 5.54
C VAL A 45 9.93 -0.15 4.22
N ALA A 46 9.12 -1.19 4.20
CA ALA A 46 8.34 -1.58 3.03
C ALA A 46 6.85 -1.26 3.24
N ALA A 47 6.26 -0.56 2.28
CA ALA A 47 4.83 -0.33 2.15
C ALA A 47 4.24 -1.25 1.09
N VAL A 48 3.16 -1.94 1.44
CA VAL A 48 2.38 -2.78 0.52
C VAL A 48 1.30 -1.93 -0.12
N GLN A 49 1.38 -1.74 -1.43
CA GLN A 49 0.31 -1.18 -2.23
C GLN A 49 -0.50 -2.31 -2.86
N ARG A 50 -1.82 -2.19 -2.82
CA ARG A 50 -2.74 -3.26 -3.27
C ARG A 50 -3.33 -2.99 -4.64
N THR A 51 -3.32 -1.73 -5.08
CA THR A 51 -4.01 -1.32 -6.30
C THR A 51 -3.08 -0.63 -7.28
N ASP A 52 -3.23 -0.95 -8.56
CA ASP A 52 -2.60 -0.17 -9.63
C ASP A 52 -3.43 1.06 -10.02
N SER A 53 -2.98 1.78 -11.05
CA SER A 53 -3.67 2.99 -11.54
C SER A 53 -5.06 2.70 -12.15
N ALA A 54 -5.37 1.44 -12.45
CA ALA A 54 -6.66 0.99 -12.94
C ALA A 54 -7.58 0.48 -11.81
N LEU A 55 -7.17 0.65 -10.54
CA LEU A 55 -7.84 0.10 -9.36
C LEU A 55 -7.98 -1.43 -9.42
N ARG A 56 -7.09 -2.13 -10.15
CA ARG A 56 -7.02 -3.59 -10.11
C ARG A 56 -6.31 -4.04 -8.86
N LEU A 57 -6.62 -5.24 -8.37
CA LEU A 57 -5.85 -5.87 -7.30
C LEU A 57 -4.47 -6.28 -7.84
N ASN A 58 -3.49 -5.42 -7.64
CA ASN A 58 -2.11 -5.60 -8.09
C ASN A 58 -1.18 -5.27 -6.92
N VAL A 59 -0.82 -6.31 -6.16
CA VAL A 59 0.02 -6.16 -4.98
C VAL A 59 1.46 -5.89 -5.40
N HIS A 60 1.99 -4.74 -5.00
CA HIS A 60 3.37 -4.35 -5.24
C HIS A 60 3.92 -3.61 -4.01
N PHE A 61 5.25 -3.54 -3.92
CA PHE A 61 5.93 -3.01 -2.75
C PHE A 61 6.67 -1.72 -3.12
N HIS A 62 6.52 -0.70 -2.28
CA HIS A 62 7.42 0.44 -2.26
C HIS A 62 8.28 0.35 -1.01
N SER A 63 9.59 0.44 -1.16
CA SER A 63 10.50 0.33 -0.01
C SER A 63 11.37 1.57 0.10
N LEU A 64 11.48 2.11 1.32
CA LEU A 64 12.48 3.09 1.70
C LEU A 64 13.60 2.34 2.39
N VAL A 65 14.79 2.41 1.84
CA VAL A 65 15.95 1.69 2.34
C VAL A 65 17.03 2.73 2.60
N LEU A 66 17.76 2.56 3.70
CA LEU A 66 18.94 3.37 3.94
C LEU A 66 19.96 3.09 2.82
N ASP A 67 20.50 4.14 2.21
CA ASP A 67 21.54 4.12 1.17
C ASP A 67 22.94 3.88 1.76
N GLY A 68 22.99 3.14 2.86
CA GLY A 68 24.18 2.88 3.61
C GLY A 68 23.95 1.87 4.71
N VAL A 69 24.96 1.72 5.57
CA VAL A 69 24.93 0.80 6.70
C VAL A 69 25.41 1.47 7.96
N TYR A 70 24.92 1.01 9.10
CA TYR A 70 25.53 1.31 10.39
C TYR A 70 26.64 0.30 10.67
N VAL A 71 27.81 0.78 11.04
CA VAL A 71 28.97 -0.03 11.43
C VAL A 71 29.58 0.53 12.70
N HIS A 72 30.31 -0.30 13.41
CA HIS A 72 31.15 0.11 14.51
C HIS A 72 32.46 0.70 13.99
N GLU A 73 33.00 1.72 14.65
CA GLU A 73 34.31 2.28 14.32
C GLU A 73 35.40 1.22 14.58
N ASN A 74 36.30 1.05 13.60
CA ASN A 74 37.40 0.06 13.65
C ASN A 74 36.95 -1.37 14.02
N ASP A 75 35.71 -1.75 13.67
CA ASP A 75 35.07 -3.00 14.04
C ASP A 75 35.02 -3.26 15.57
N ASP A 76 35.16 -2.23 16.41
CA ASP A 76 35.04 -2.34 17.88
C ASP A 76 33.56 -2.32 18.31
N PRO A 77 32.98 -3.42 18.81
CA PRO A 77 31.57 -3.47 19.21
C PRO A 77 31.20 -2.52 20.36
N ARG A 78 32.19 -1.92 21.04
CA ARG A 78 31.99 -0.93 22.10
C ARG A 78 31.88 0.50 21.57
N SER A 79 32.35 0.74 20.35
CA SER A 79 32.21 2.05 19.68
C SER A 79 30.74 2.34 19.35
N PRO A 80 30.34 3.62 19.20
CA PRO A 80 29.01 3.94 18.71
C PRO A 80 28.80 3.40 17.28
N LEU A 81 27.53 3.13 16.92
CA LEU A 81 27.18 2.81 15.54
C LEU A 81 27.14 4.09 14.71
N GLU A 82 27.96 4.14 13.67
CA GLU A 82 28.01 5.26 12.74
C GLU A 82 27.42 4.88 11.39
N PHE A 83 26.66 5.80 10.80
CA PHE A 83 26.14 5.62 9.45
C PHE A 83 27.25 5.87 8.43
N ARG A 84 27.46 4.89 7.54
CA ARG A 84 28.36 4.99 6.40
C ARG A 84 27.54 4.86 5.13
N GLU A 85 27.47 5.95 4.38
CA GLU A 85 26.88 5.99 3.05
C GLU A 85 27.66 5.06 2.11
N LEU A 86 26.95 4.36 1.24
CA LEU A 86 27.52 3.56 0.18
C LEU A 86 27.28 4.25 -1.16
N ASP A 87 28.07 3.90 -2.17
CA ASP A 87 27.83 4.44 -3.51
C ASP A 87 26.41 4.13 -4.01
N THR A 88 25.96 4.84 -5.04
CA THR A 88 24.71 4.48 -5.73
C THR A 88 24.82 3.06 -6.30
N PRO A 89 23.80 2.19 -6.13
CA PRO A 89 23.83 0.84 -6.70
C PRO A 89 23.90 0.91 -8.23
N THR A 90 24.66 0.00 -8.82
CA THR A 90 24.73 -0.15 -10.29
C THR A 90 23.52 -0.92 -10.82
N ARG A 91 23.30 -0.86 -12.13
CA ARG A 91 22.32 -1.73 -12.80
C ARG A 91 22.55 -3.21 -12.49
N THR A 92 23.82 -3.64 -12.44
CA THR A 92 24.20 -5.02 -12.13
C THR A 92 23.82 -5.41 -10.71
N ASP A 93 24.09 -4.54 -9.72
CA ASP A 93 23.67 -4.77 -8.33
C ASP A 93 22.14 -4.98 -8.23
N ILE A 94 21.36 -4.17 -8.96
CA ILE A 94 19.90 -4.27 -8.98
C ILE A 94 19.42 -5.54 -9.70
N ALA A 95 20.05 -5.91 -10.82
CA ALA A 95 19.75 -7.14 -11.55
C ALA A 95 20.01 -8.39 -10.70
N GLU A 96 21.09 -8.39 -9.92
CA GLU A 96 21.39 -9.46 -8.98
C GLU A 96 20.35 -9.60 -7.87
N VAL A 97 19.93 -8.48 -7.26
CA VAL A 97 18.85 -8.47 -6.27
C VAL A 97 17.55 -9.00 -6.88
N ALA A 98 17.20 -8.58 -8.10
CA ALA A 98 16.03 -9.07 -8.81
C ALA A 98 16.09 -10.58 -9.06
N ALA A 99 17.22 -11.09 -9.56
CA ALA A 99 17.42 -12.51 -9.84
C ALA A 99 17.30 -13.38 -8.60
N ARG A 100 17.96 -12.99 -7.49
CA ARG A 100 17.88 -13.74 -6.22
C ARG A 100 16.49 -13.65 -5.59
N THR A 101 15.83 -12.49 -5.69
CA THR A 101 14.45 -12.32 -5.25
C THR A 101 13.52 -13.24 -6.03
N ALA A 102 13.65 -13.29 -7.36
CA ALA A 102 12.83 -14.17 -8.21
C ALA A 102 12.99 -15.65 -7.82
N ALA A 103 14.24 -16.10 -7.64
CA ALA A 103 14.52 -17.48 -7.22
C ALA A 103 13.89 -17.82 -5.85
N ARG A 104 13.97 -16.90 -4.88
CA ARG A 104 13.33 -17.09 -3.57
C ARG A 104 11.81 -17.08 -3.65
N VAL A 105 11.23 -16.14 -4.39
CA VAL A 105 9.78 -16.05 -4.57
C VAL A 105 9.25 -17.30 -5.25
N GLU A 106 9.93 -17.82 -6.26
CA GLU A 106 9.55 -19.09 -6.89
C GLU A 106 9.56 -20.26 -5.89
N LYS A 107 10.60 -20.37 -5.06
CA LYS A 107 10.64 -21.40 -3.99
C LYS A 107 9.52 -21.23 -2.98
N LEU A 108 9.22 -20.00 -2.58
CA LEU A 108 8.12 -19.68 -1.66
C LEU A 108 6.76 -20.04 -2.27
N LEU A 109 6.53 -19.70 -3.53
CA LEU A 109 5.28 -20.06 -4.22
C LEU A 109 5.10 -21.58 -4.27
N ARG A 110 6.14 -22.33 -4.67
CA ARG A 110 6.09 -23.80 -4.67
C ARG A 110 5.79 -24.37 -3.29
N ALA A 111 6.39 -23.82 -2.23
CA ALA A 111 6.12 -24.25 -0.85
C ALA A 111 4.68 -23.95 -0.39
N HIS A 112 3.97 -23.06 -1.08
CA HIS A 112 2.55 -22.73 -0.87
C HIS A 112 1.62 -23.41 -1.89
N GLY A 113 2.10 -24.40 -2.65
CA GLY A 113 1.31 -25.09 -3.69
C GLY A 113 0.96 -24.19 -4.88
N LYS A 114 1.74 -23.14 -5.12
CA LYS A 114 1.50 -22.17 -6.20
C LYS A 114 2.62 -22.24 -7.23
N SER A 115 2.27 -22.10 -8.50
CA SER A 115 3.22 -22.00 -9.60
C SER A 115 3.10 -20.67 -10.32
N LEU A 116 4.22 -20.18 -10.86
CA LEU A 116 4.24 -19.10 -11.85
C LEU A 116 4.00 -19.64 -13.27
N ASP A 117 4.12 -20.95 -13.44
CA ASP A 117 3.83 -21.65 -14.69
C ASP A 117 2.31 -21.90 -14.77
N PRO A 118 1.61 -21.33 -15.76
CA PRO A 118 0.17 -21.51 -15.96
C PRO A 118 -0.23 -22.98 -16.11
N GLU A 119 0.66 -23.85 -16.62
CA GLU A 119 0.38 -25.27 -16.85
C GLU A 119 0.47 -26.11 -15.56
N LEU A 120 1.05 -25.54 -14.49
CA LEU A 120 1.26 -26.21 -13.21
C LEU A 120 0.40 -25.61 -12.09
N VAL A 121 -0.64 -24.85 -12.43
CA VAL A 121 -1.58 -24.31 -11.45
C VAL A 121 -2.49 -25.45 -11.00
N GLU A 122 -2.42 -25.83 -9.71
CA GLU A 122 -3.36 -26.78 -9.13
C GLU A 122 -4.79 -26.22 -9.21
N ASP A 123 -5.73 -27.07 -9.64
CA ASP A 123 -7.15 -26.72 -9.84
C ASP A 123 -7.94 -26.64 -8.51
N THR A 124 -7.23 -26.66 -7.38
CA THR A 124 -7.83 -26.61 -6.04
C THR A 124 -8.27 -25.18 -5.74
N PRO A 125 -9.58 -24.93 -5.48
CA PRO A 125 -10.07 -23.61 -5.12
C PRO A 125 -9.35 -23.10 -3.86
N PRO A 126 -8.91 -21.82 -3.83
CA PRO A 126 -8.37 -21.23 -2.61
C PRO A 126 -9.39 -21.34 -1.46
N GLU A 127 -8.92 -21.50 -0.22
CA GLU A 127 -9.77 -21.51 1.00
C GLU A 127 -10.78 -20.35 1.03
N LEU A 128 -10.36 -19.15 0.60
CA LEU A 128 -11.24 -17.98 0.46
C LEU A 128 -12.47 -18.25 -0.44
N ALA A 129 -12.30 -19.01 -1.52
CA ALA A 129 -13.39 -19.33 -2.44
C ALA A 129 -14.41 -20.30 -1.85
N LEU A 130 -14.00 -21.11 -0.87
CA LEU A 130 -14.87 -22.02 -0.14
C LEU A 130 -15.64 -21.29 0.96
N ASP A 131 -14.94 -20.46 1.75
CA ASP A 131 -15.53 -19.78 2.90
C ASP A 131 -16.37 -18.56 2.50
N GLU A 132 -15.88 -17.76 1.56
CA GLU A 132 -16.43 -16.44 1.21
C GLU A 132 -16.47 -16.26 -0.33
N PRO A 133 -17.32 -17.02 -1.04
CA PRO A 133 -17.31 -17.08 -2.51
C PRO A 133 -17.55 -15.71 -3.17
N GLY A 134 -18.38 -14.85 -2.58
CA GLY A 134 -18.61 -13.48 -3.07
C GLY A 134 -17.37 -12.59 -2.97
N LEU A 135 -16.63 -12.70 -1.87
CA LEU A 135 -15.37 -11.98 -1.67
C LEU A 135 -14.28 -12.50 -2.62
N ALA A 136 -14.22 -13.83 -2.80
CA ALA A 136 -13.32 -14.46 -3.77
C ALA A 136 -13.58 -13.96 -5.19
N ALA A 137 -14.85 -13.90 -5.60
CA ALA A 137 -15.26 -13.37 -6.91
C ALA A 137 -14.86 -11.90 -7.08
N CYS A 138 -15.05 -11.06 -6.04
CA CYS A 138 -14.62 -9.67 -6.07
C CYS A 138 -13.11 -9.54 -6.27
N TYR A 139 -12.31 -10.32 -5.53
CA TYR A 139 -10.86 -10.31 -5.66
C TYR A 139 -10.41 -10.81 -7.03
N ALA A 140 -11.02 -11.87 -7.56
CA ALA A 140 -10.70 -12.43 -8.87
C ALA A 140 -11.00 -11.41 -9.99
N ALA A 141 -12.21 -10.83 -9.99
CA ALA A 141 -12.60 -9.81 -10.95
C ALA A 141 -11.68 -8.57 -10.87
N ALA A 142 -11.35 -8.12 -9.66
CA ALA A 142 -10.43 -6.99 -9.47
C ALA A 142 -9.00 -7.31 -9.93
N ALA A 143 -8.49 -8.52 -9.69
CA ALA A 143 -7.14 -8.93 -10.09
C ALA A 143 -7.03 -9.05 -11.62
N GLN A 144 -8.03 -9.66 -12.26
CA GLN A 144 -8.10 -9.80 -13.72
C GLN A 144 -8.48 -8.47 -14.40
N GLY A 145 -9.09 -7.55 -13.66
CA GLY A 145 -9.55 -6.26 -14.15
C GLY A 145 -10.81 -6.35 -15.01
N LEU A 146 -11.69 -7.32 -14.74
CA LEU A 146 -12.92 -7.53 -15.48
C LEU A 146 -14.06 -6.63 -14.99
N SER A 147 -15.01 -6.37 -15.89
CA SER A 147 -16.31 -5.80 -15.54
C SER A 147 -17.19 -6.93 -15.00
N VAL A 148 -17.97 -6.67 -13.96
CA VAL A 148 -18.86 -7.65 -13.31
C VAL A 148 -20.33 -7.42 -13.67
N SER A 149 -20.64 -6.34 -14.39
CA SER A 149 -21.99 -5.92 -14.72
C SER A 149 -22.10 -5.27 -16.10
N GLY A 150 -23.34 -5.07 -16.55
CA GLY A 150 -23.65 -4.48 -17.85
C GLY A 150 -23.24 -5.35 -19.04
N ASP A 151 -23.28 -4.76 -20.24
CA ASP A 151 -23.03 -5.45 -21.51
C ASP A 151 -21.60 -6.02 -21.64
N ARG A 152 -20.69 -5.59 -20.77
CA ARG A 152 -19.28 -6.01 -20.74
C ARG A 152 -18.96 -6.95 -19.58
N ALA A 153 -19.95 -7.51 -18.90
CA ALA A 153 -19.71 -8.49 -17.84
C ALA A 153 -18.78 -9.62 -18.34
N GLY A 154 -17.73 -9.92 -17.57
CA GLY A 154 -16.69 -10.88 -17.94
C GLY A 154 -15.61 -10.35 -18.89
N GLN A 155 -15.69 -9.09 -19.34
CA GLN A 155 -14.71 -8.47 -20.24
C GLN A 155 -13.97 -7.31 -19.56
N PRO A 156 -12.76 -6.95 -20.03
CA PRO A 156 -12.08 -5.74 -19.58
C PRO A 156 -12.93 -4.47 -19.81
N PRO A 157 -12.80 -3.46 -18.94
CA PRO A 157 -13.50 -2.18 -19.09
C PRO A 157 -13.05 -1.46 -20.37
N LEU A 158 -13.87 -0.50 -20.81
CA LEU A 158 -13.51 0.33 -21.96
C LEU A 158 -12.31 1.21 -21.62
N ARG A 159 -11.42 1.40 -22.60
CA ARG A 159 -10.26 2.28 -22.51
C ARG A 159 -10.51 3.53 -23.35
N LEU A 160 -10.33 4.71 -22.76
CA LEU A 160 -10.29 5.96 -23.50
C LEU A 160 -8.86 6.25 -23.91
N ILE A 161 -8.63 6.44 -25.20
CA ILE A 161 -7.31 6.68 -25.78
C ILE A 161 -7.20 8.17 -26.11
N ALA A 162 -6.13 8.82 -25.67
CA ALA A 162 -5.91 10.26 -25.91
C ALA A 162 -5.50 10.58 -27.35
N SER A 163 -4.81 9.67 -28.02
CA SER A 163 -4.42 9.75 -29.43
C SER A 163 -4.34 8.33 -30.01
N PRO A 164 -4.98 8.03 -31.15
CA PRO A 164 -4.93 6.71 -31.79
C PRO A 164 -3.50 6.32 -32.21
N ASP A 165 -2.65 7.30 -32.46
CA ASP A 165 -1.20 7.15 -32.55
C ASP A 165 -0.56 7.64 -31.24
N PRO A 166 -0.24 6.76 -30.27
CA PRO A 166 0.56 7.17 -29.14
C PRO A 166 1.94 7.62 -29.68
N PRO A 167 2.43 8.83 -29.32
CA PRO A 167 3.78 9.20 -29.71
C PRO A 167 4.72 8.12 -29.20
N ALA A 168 5.54 7.56 -30.10
CA ALA A 168 6.62 6.67 -29.71
C ALA A 168 7.46 7.44 -28.70
N ARG A 169 7.26 7.21 -27.40
CA ARG A 169 8.22 7.71 -26.42
C ARG A 169 9.53 7.06 -26.82
N PRO A 170 10.62 7.84 -27.02
CA PRO A 170 11.91 7.24 -27.27
C PRO A 170 12.10 6.14 -26.23
N ARG A 171 12.44 4.93 -26.69
CA ARG A 171 13.05 3.91 -25.84
C ARG A 171 14.04 4.68 -24.97
N ALA A 172 13.88 4.60 -23.64
CA ALA A 172 14.73 5.33 -22.73
C ALA A 172 16.16 5.22 -23.25
N VAL A 173 16.69 6.38 -23.70
CA VAL A 173 18.02 6.54 -24.28
C VAL A 173 18.96 5.76 -23.37
N ASP A 174 19.59 4.72 -23.92
CA ASP A 174 20.49 3.79 -23.24
C ASP A 174 20.55 3.94 -21.71
N ALA A 175 19.51 3.43 -21.04
CA ALA A 175 19.45 3.33 -19.58
C ALA A 175 20.39 2.24 -19.05
N THR A 176 21.54 2.04 -19.72
CA THR A 176 22.49 0.96 -19.44
C THR A 176 23.11 1.10 -18.05
N ASP A 177 23.12 2.30 -17.47
CA ASP A 177 23.74 2.57 -16.16
C ASP A 177 22.75 2.98 -15.05
N GLN A 178 21.45 3.05 -15.33
CA GLN A 178 20.48 3.35 -14.27
C GLN A 178 20.24 2.13 -13.36
N PRO A 179 20.01 2.32 -12.05
CA PRO A 179 19.67 1.24 -11.11
C PRO A 179 18.24 0.72 -11.31
N ILE A 180 18.00 0.13 -12.48
CA ILE A 180 16.73 -0.44 -12.92
C ILE A 180 17.00 -1.80 -13.55
N ALA A 181 16.31 -2.83 -13.07
CA ALA A 181 16.36 -4.14 -13.68
C ALA A 181 15.01 -4.86 -13.63
N GLU A 182 14.76 -5.66 -14.66
CA GLU A 182 13.68 -6.63 -14.73
C GLU A 182 14.28 -8.02 -14.90
N VAL A 183 14.02 -8.93 -13.97
CA VAL A 183 14.49 -10.32 -14.04
C VAL A 183 13.37 -11.26 -13.62
N ARG A 184 12.94 -12.14 -14.54
CA ARG A 184 11.91 -13.17 -14.29
C ARG A 184 10.64 -12.60 -13.61
N GLY A 185 10.16 -11.46 -14.10
CA GLY A 185 8.96 -10.78 -13.58
C GLY A 185 9.17 -9.90 -12.33
N ILE A 186 10.38 -9.91 -11.74
CA ILE A 186 10.74 -8.98 -10.67
C ILE A 186 11.28 -7.69 -11.28
N ASN A 187 10.54 -6.60 -11.06
CA ASN A 187 10.86 -5.26 -11.53
C ASN A 187 11.33 -4.39 -10.36
N ILE A 188 12.59 -3.94 -10.38
CA ILE A 188 13.16 -3.06 -9.34
C ILE A 188 13.58 -1.74 -9.97
N HIS A 189 13.11 -0.64 -9.38
CA HIS A 189 13.53 0.72 -9.73
C HIS A 189 14.10 1.40 -8.47
N ALA A 190 15.39 1.67 -8.46
CA ALA A 190 16.11 2.24 -7.31
C ALA A 190 16.80 3.58 -7.63
N VAL A 191 16.23 4.37 -8.56
CA VAL A 191 16.78 5.66 -9.01
C VAL A 191 16.58 6.79 -7.98
N GLN A 192 15.53 6.71 -7.17
CA GLN A 192 15.17 7.82 -6.27
C GLN A 192 16.00 7.76 -4.99
N VAL A 193 16.88 8.76 -4.81
CA VAL A 193 17.61 9.01 -3.57
C VAL A 193 17.11 10.32 -2.95
N VAL A 194 17.07 10.39 -1.61
CA VAL A 194 16.69 11.58 -0.85
C VAL A 194 17.60 11.68 0.36
N ASP A 195 18.29 12.82 0.49
CA ASP A 195 19.06 13.14 1.69
C ASP A 195 18.15 13.11 2.94
N GLY A 196 18.52 12.32 3.94
CA GLY A 196 17.76 12.15 5.17
C GLY A 196 17.56 13.44 5.99
N ARG A 197 18.41 14.46 5.75
CA ARG A 197 18.32 15.79 6.35
C ARG A 197 17.21 16.64 5.73
N ASP A 198 16.83 16.39 4.47
CA ASP A 198 15.67 17.04 3.84
C ASP A 198 14.37 16.37 4.32
N ARG A 199 13.96 16.72 5.54
CA ARG A 199 12.76 16.18 6.19
C ARG A 199 11.50 16.38 5.34
N ARG A 200 11.42 17.46 4.55
CA ARG A 200 10.27 17.72 3.66
C ARG A 200 10.22 16.75 2.50
N ARG A 201 11.35 16.43 1.86
CA ARG A 201 11.43 15.41 0.82
C ARG A 201 11.16 14.02 1.37
N VAL A 202 11.73 13.68 2.54
CA VAL A 202 11.46 12.40 3.21
C VAL A 202 9.97 12.25 3.51
N GLU A 203 9.32 13.29 4.06
CA GLU A 203 7.89 13.29 4.31
C GLU A 203 7.06 13.09 3.04
N ARG A 204 7.39 13.80 1.95
CA ARG A 204 6.72 13.61 0.65
C ARG A 204 6.86 12.18 0.13
N LEU A 205 8.03 11.58 0.31
CA LEU A 205 8.30 10.21 -0.11
C LEU A 205 7.51 9.21 0.75
N CYS A 206 7.46 9.40 2.07
CA CYS A 206 6.59 8.63 2.97
C CYS A 206 5.12 8.73 2.54
N LYS A 207 4.60 9.94 2.33
CA LYS A 207 3.23 10.18 1.83
C LYS A 207 2.99 9.48 0.49
N TYR A 208 3.97 9.49 -0.41
CA TYR A 208 3.87 8.84 -1.71
C TYR A 208 3.76 7.31 -1.61
N ILE A 209 4.57 6.67 -0.74
CA ILE A 209 4.55 5.21 -0.60
C ILE A 209 3.34 4.70 0.18
N THR A 210 2.79 5.52 1.09
CA THR A 210 1.58 5.22 1.87
C THR A 210 0.31 5.84 1.29
N ARG A 211 0.34 6.27 0.02
CA ARG A 211 -0.79 6.96 -0.59
C ARG A 211 -2.06 6.09 -0.60
N PRO A 212 -3.25 6.68 -0.42
CA PRO A 212 -4.51 5.98 -0.63
C PRO A 212 -4.61 5.42 -2.06
N PRO A 213 -5.34 4.29 -2.24
CA PRO A 213 -5.48 3.63 -3.54
C PRO A 213 -6.34 4.43 -4.54
N VAL A 214 -7.28 5.23 -4.05
CA VAL A 214 -8.25 5.98 -4.86
C VAL A 214 -7.96 7.47 -4.74
N ALA A 215 -7.84 8.12 -5.90
CA ALA A 215 -7.76 9.58 -6.02
C ALA A 215 -9.14 10.09 -6.47
N GLN A 216 -9.87 10.77 -5.58
CA GLN A 216 -11.26 11.17 -5.82
C GLN A 216 -11.40 12.13 -7.01
N ASP A 217 -10.42 13.00 -7.19
CA ASP A 217 -10.26 13.94 -8.31
C ASP A 217 -10.14 13.25 -9.68
N ARG A 218 -9.96 11.92 -9.72
CA ARG A 218 -9.81 11.15 -10.96
C ARG A 218 -11.00 10.26 -11.28
N LEU A 219 -12.02 10.22 -10.42
CA LEU A 219 -13.20 9.38 -10.60
C LEU A 219 -14.41 10.27 -10.80
N GLU A 220 -14.97 10.26 -12.01
CA GLU A 220 -16.11 11.09 -12.38
C GLU A 220 -17.27 10.25 -12.90
N ARG A 221 -18.51 10.71 -12.65
CA ARG A 221 -19.70 10.12 -13.24
C ARG A 221 -20.01 10.82 -14.57
N ARG A 222 -20.08 10.04 -15.64
CA ARG A 222 -20.40 10.50 -16.99
C ARG A 222 -21.91 10.71 -17.16
N ALA A 223 -22.29 11.42 -18.23
CA ALA A 223 -23.69 11.69 -18.59
C ALA A 223 -24.51 10.42 -18.88
N ASP A 224 -23.87 9.36 -19.36
CA ASP A 224 -24.45 8.03 -19.60
C ASP A 224 -24.61 7.20 -18.30
N GLY A 225 -24.27 7.77 -17.14
CA GLY A 225 -24.36 7.12 -15.83
C GLY A 225 -23.16 6.25 -15.48
N LYS A 226 -22.22 6.01 -16.40
CA LYS A 226 -21.00 5.23 -16.19
C LYS A 226 -19.95 6.04 -15.42
N LEU A 227 -18.92 5.35 -14.95
CA LEU A 227 -17.79 5.96 -14.25
C LEU A 227 -16.58 6.07 -15.18
N GLU A 228 -15.96 7.24 -15.22
CA GLU A 228 -14.66 7.48 -15.83
C GLU A 228 -13.58 7.56 -14.75
N LEU A 229 -12.57 6.69 -14.84
CA LEU A 229 -11.38 6.74 -14.01
C LEU A 229 -10.20 7.25 -14.85
N THR A 230 -9.81 8.50 -14.65
CA THR A 230 -8.69 9.11 -15.36
C THR A 230 -7.35 8.71 -14.74
N PHE A 231 -6.35 8.41 -15.56
CA PHE A 231 -5.02 8.05 -15.08
C PHE A 231 -4.15 9.28 -14.81
N LYS A 232 -3.24 9.17 -13.82
CA LYS A 232 -2.25 10.24 -13.53
C LYS A 232 -1.38 10.58 -14.75
N LYS A 233 -1.05 9.56 -15.53
CA LYS A 233 -0.24 9.66 -16.74
C LYS A 233 -0.86 8.76 -17.79
N VAL A 234 -0.93 9.26 -19.03
CA VAL A 234 -1.29 8.45 -20.19
C VAL A 234 -0.33 7.26 -20.28
N TRP A 235 -0.89 6.06 -20.44
CA TRP A 235 -0.14 4.82 -20.60
C TRP A 235 0.61 4.78 -21.94
N ARG A 236 1.51 3.81 -22.09
CA ARG A 236 2.32 3.66 -23.32
C ARG A 236 1.46 3.40 -24.57
N ASP A 237 0.31 2.77 -24.40
CA ASP A 237 -0.66 2.47 -25.46
C ASP A 237 -1.63 3.64 -25.73
N GLY A 238 -1.38 4.82 -25.16
CA GLY A 238 -2.24 6.00 -25.33
C GLY A 238 -3.46 6.02 -24.41
N THR A 239 -3.69 4.99 -23.58
CA THR A 239 -4.83 4.96 -22.66
C THR A 239 -4.71 6.07 -21.61
N ARG A 240 -5.71 6.94 -21.55
CA ARG A 240 -5.81 8.03 -20.55
C ARG A 240 -6.79 7.73 -19.42
N ALA A 241 -7.79 6.88 -19.65
CA ALA A 241 -8.82 6.60 -18.67
C ALA A 241 -9.50 5.24 -18.93
N LEU A 242 -10.21 4.74 -17.91
CA LEU A 242 -11.12 3.61 -18.02
C LEU A 242 -12.56 4.06 -17.88
N VAL A 243 -13.48 3.38 -18.57
CA VAL A 243 -14.92 3.53 -18.38
C VAL A 243 -15.54 2.20 -17.99
N PHE A 244 -16.30 2.20 -16.90
CA PHE A 244 -16.96 1.01 -16.37
C PHE A 244 -18.27 1.34 -15.66
N GLU A 245 -19.12 0.34 -15.45
CA GLU A 245 -20.40 0.50 -14.76
C GLU A 245 -20.18 0.79 -13.27
N PRO A 246 -21.10 1.50 -12.58
CA PRO A 246 -20.96 1.76 -11.15
C PRO A 246 -20.75 0.50 -10.30
N ALA A 247 -21.38 -0.63 -10.67
CA ALA A 247 -21.21 -1.89 -9.97
C ALA A 247 -19.82 -2.52 -10.18
N ASP A 248 -19.10 -2.17 -11.25
CA ASP A 248 -17.72 -2.62 -11.49
C ASP A 248 -16.70 -1.96 -10.55
N LEU A 249 -17.07 -0.83 -9.93
CA LEU A 249 -16.25 -0.19 -8.92
C LEU A 249 -16.24 -0.98 -7.60
N ILE A 250 -17.34 -1.66 -7.26
CA ILE A 250 -17.50 -2.39 -6.00
C ILE A 250 -16.41 -3.44 -5.80
N PRO A 251 -16.18 -4.41 -6.71
CA PRO A 251 -15.14 -5.43 -6.51
C PRO A 251 -13.73 -4.82 -6.41
N ARG A 252 -13.48 -3.72 -7.14
CA ARG A 252 -12.20 -2.98 -7.08
C ARG A 252 -11.98 -2.35 -5.70
N LEU A 253 -13.00 -1.72 -5.13
CA LEU A 253 -12.95 -1.15 -3.78
C LEU A 253 -12.82 -2.24 -2.71
N VAL A 254 -13.60 -3.32 -2.84
CA VAL A 254 -13.52 -4.48 -1.92
C VAL A 254 -12.12 -5.07 -1.90
N ALA A 255 -11.48 -5.24 -3.05
CA ALA A 255 -10.12 -5.78 -3.13
C ALA A 255 -9.05 -4.80 -2.62
N ALA A 256 -9.30 -3.50 -2.72
CA ALA A 256 -8.43 -2.46 -2.17
C ALA A 256 -8.39 -2.49 -0.63
N VAL A 257 -9.49 -2.89 0.02
CA VAL A 257 -9.53 -3.05 1.48
C VAL A 257 -8.70 -4.29 1.89
N PRO A 258 -7.65 -4.12 2.71
CA PRO A 258 -6.87 -5.25 3.19
C PRO A 258 -7.69 -6.15 4.13
N PRO A 259 -7.47 -7.47 4.11
CA PRO A 259 -8.03 -8.36 5.12
C PRO A 259 -7.62 -7.96 6.55
N PRO A 260 -8.37 -8.37 7.59
CA PRO A 260 -7.98 -8.13 8.96
C PRO A 260 -6.57 -8.63 9.27
N ARG A 261 -5.82 -7.85 10.06
CA ARG A 261 -4.44 -8.16 10.49
C ARG A 261 -3.42 -8.25 9.34
N PHE A 262 -3.72 -7.65 8.19
CA PHE A 262 -2.78 -7.54 7.08
C PHE A 262 -1.89 -6.30 7.26
N HIS A 263 -0.60 -6.51 7.58
CA HIS A 263 0.34 -5.41 7.77
C HIS A 263 0.75 -4.78 6.44
N LEU A 264 0.27 -3.55 6.18
CA LEU A 264 0.64 -2.76 5.01
C LEU A 264 1.98 -2.03 5.14
N LEU A 265 2.51 -1.90 6.35
CA LEU A 265 3.83 -1.33 6.63
C LEU A 265 4.66 -2.31 7.43
N ARG A 266 5.91 -2.51 7.01
CA ARG A 266 6.86 -3.42 7.66
C ARG A 266 8.21 -2.75 7.79
N TYR A 267 8.81 -2.87 8.97
CA TYR A 267 10.13 -2.32 9.28
C TYR A 267 11.15 -3.46 9.33
N PHE A 268 12.35 -3.20 8.79
CA PHE A 268 13.42 -4.17 8.64
C PHE A 268 14.74 -3.64 9.19
N GLY A 269 15.61 -4.57 9.58
CA GLY A 269 16.95 -4.26 10.08
C GLY A 269 16.91 -3.35 11.31
N VAL A 270 17.80 -2.37 11.38
CA VAL A 270 17.93 -1.45 12.51
C VAL A 270 16.72 -0.55 12.74
N LEU A 271 15.83 -0.40 11.75
CA LEU A 271 14.59 0.38 11.89
C LEU A 271 13.43 -0.42 12.51
N SER A 272 13.54 -1.75 12.56
CA SER A 272 12.52 -2.62 13.14
C SER A 272 12.42 -2.43 14.66
N SER A 273 11.19 -2.37 15.19
CA SER A 273 10.93 -2.24 16.64
C SER A 273 11.54 -3.37 17.46
N HIS A 274 11.74 -4.55 16.87
CA HIS A 274 12.35 -5.69 17.55
C HIS A 274 13.89 -5.70 17.47
N SER A 275 14.50 -4.74 16.78
CA SER A 275 15.96 -4.65 16.71
C SER A 275 16.53 -4.07 18.00
N SER A 276 17.40 -4.84 18.66
CA SER A 276 18.15 -4.38 19.85
C SER A 276 19.01 -3.15 19.58
N ARG A 277 19.38 -2.93 18.31
CA ARG A 277 20.18 -1.79 17.84
C ARG A 277 19.36 -0.56 17.49
N ARG A 278 18.03 -0.65 17.42
CA ARG A 278 17.15 0.47 17.04
C ARG A 278 17.38 1.69 17.93
N ARG A 279 17.56 1.47 19.24
CA ARG A 279 17.83 2.53 20.24
C ARG A 279 19.15 3.27 20.02
N LEU A 280 20.09 2.67 19.29
CA LEU A 280 21.40 3.24 19.01
C LEU A 280 21.37 4.13 17.75
N VAL A 281 20.42 3.90 16.84
CA VAL A 281 20.40 4.56 15.51
C VAL A 281 19.21 5.48 15.30
N VAL A 282 18.11 5.30 16.03
CA VAL A 282 16.94 6.18 15.94
C VAL A 282 17.15 7.33 16.92
N PRO A 283 17.32 8.58 16.45
CA PRO A 283 17.51 9.72 17.33
C PRO A 283 16.33 9.88 18.29
N THR A 284 16.63 10.18 19.56
CA THR A 284 15.61 10.64 20.50
C THR A 284 15.35 12.11 20.19
N PRO A 285 14.10 12.53 19.91
CA PRO A 285 13.80 13.95 19.69
C PRO A 285 14.23 14.78 20.89
N ALA A 286 14.86 15.93 20.66
CA ALA A 286 15.16 16.88 21.74
C ALA A 286 13.86 17.33 22.42
N LEU A 287 13.90 17.51 23.74
CA LEU A 287 12.74 17.92 24.54
C LEU A 287 12.12 19.24 24.07
N ASP A 288 12.89 20.13 23.44
CA ASP A 288 12.41 21.42 22.94
C ASP A 288 11.55 21.30 21.67
N ASP A 289 11.70 20.20 20.92
CA ASP A 289 10.89 19.85 19.73
C ASP A 289 9.60 19.11 20.09
N ALA A 290 9.44 18.74 21.38
CA ALA A 290 8.29 18.03 21.92
C ALA A 290 6.96 18.79 21.75
N THR A 291 7.03 20.11 21.85
CA THR A 291 5.86 21.02 21.81
C THR A 291 5.69 21.68 20.44
N ALA A 292 6.74 21.72 19.60
CA ALA A 292 6.72 22.34 18.28
C ALA A 292 5.62 21.81 17.34
N ASN A 293 5.07 20.63 17.65
CA ASN A 293 4.02 20.00 16.88
C ASN A 293 2.77 19.65 17.69
N LYS A 294 2.65 20.24 18.88
CA LYS A 294 1.46 20.21 19.69
C LYS A 294 0.82 21.59 19.54
N PRO A 295 -0.12 21.80 18.59
CA PRO A 295 -0.91 23.01 18.65
C PRO A 295 -1.55 23.11 20.04
N PRO A 296 -1.70 24.32 20.60
CA PRO A 296 -2.44 24.49 21.85
C PRO A 296 -3.81 23.81 21.70
N PRO A 297 -4.33 23.18 22.77
CA PRO A 297 -5.63 22.52 22.70
C PRO A 297 -6.66 23.49 22.11
N ALA A 298 -7.36 23.07 21.06
CA ALA A 298 -8.49 23.82 20.54
C ALA A 298 -9.55 23.89 21.63
N ARG A 299 -10.30 25.00 21.70
CA ARG A 299 -11.37 25.15 22.68
C ARG A 299 -12.45 24.08 22.44
N GLY A 300 -12.75 23.26 23.44
CA GLY A 300 -13.64 22.10 23.33
C GLY A 300 -12.98 20.88 22.70
N ASP A 301 -11.67 20.68 22.90
CA ASP A 301 -10.99 19.48 22.48
C ASP A 301 -11.48 18.22 23.24
N GLN A 302 -11.06 17.04 22.76
CA GLN A 302 -11.45 15.77 23.34
C GLN A 302 -11.04 15.64 24.83
N LEU A 303 -9.94 16.26 25.24
CA LEU A 303 -9.44 16.18 26.61
C LEU A 303 -10.31 17.02 27.55
N GLU A 304 -10.73 18.21 27.12
CA GLU A 304 -11.71 19.04 27.83
C GLU A 304 -13.06 18.32 28.01
N LEU A 305 -13.50 17.56 27.00
CA LEU A 305 -14.78 16.82 27.05
C LEU A 305 -14.74 15.61 28.01
N ILE A 306 -13.55 15.04 28.23
CA ILE A 306 -13.34 13.87 29.11
C ILE A 306 -12.83 14.31 30.49
N GLY A 307 -12.46 15.58 30.66
CA GLY A 307 -11.92 16.14 31.90
C GLY A 307 -10.46 15.73 32.17
N ASP A 308 -9.75 15.26 31.15
CA ASP A 308 -8.37 14.79 31.26
C ASP A 308 -7.37 15.93 30.99
N THR A 309 -6.26 15.92 31.71
CA THR A 309 -5.08 16.73 31.37
C THR A 309 -4.21 16.01 30.36
N ASP A 310 -3.47 16.77 29.56
CA ASP A 310 -2.62 16.21 28.51
C ASP A 310 -1.29 15.68 29.08
N ASP A 311 -1.36 14.53 29.76
CA ASP A 311 -0.23 13.83 30.38
C ASP A 311 0.56 12.97 29.38
N ALA A 312 0.23 13.04 28.08
CA ALA A 312 0.82 12.18 27.07
C ALA A 312 2.32 12.48 26.90
N PRO A 313 3.19 11.44 26.93
CA PRO A 313 4.62 11.64 26.71
C PRO A 313 4.85 12.24 25.32
N ALA A 314 5.67 13.29 25.29
CA ALA A 314 6.19 13.84 24.04
C ALA A 314 6.88 12.75 23.21
N PRO A 315 6.71 12.69 21.87
CA PRO A 315 6.08 13.68 20.96
C PRO A 315 4.79 13.16 20.29
N ARG A 316 3.76 12.73 21.05
CA ARG A 316 2.49 12.28 20.42
C ARG A 316 1.72 13.47 19.84
N LYS A 317 1.49 13.49 18.52
CA LYS A 317 0.70 14.52 17.82
C LYS A 317 -0.78 14.39 18.19
N ARG A 318 -1.51 15.52 18.31
CA ARG A 318 -2.97 15.54 18.47
C ARG A 318 -3.66 14.96 17.23
N TRP A 319 -4.84 14.35 17.40
CA TRP A 319 -5.60 13.76 16.29
C TRP A 319 -6.02 14.79 15.24
N ALA A 320 -6.48 15.98 15.65
CA ALA A 320 -6.85 17.06 14.73
C ALA A 320 -5.65 17.50 13.87
N TRP A 321 -4.47 17.64 14.47
CA TRP A 321 -3.22 17.89 13.73
C TRP A 321 -2.93 16.76 12.74
N LEU A 322 -3.08 15.49 13.13
CA LEU A 322 -2.86 14.36 12.24
C LEU A 322 -3.85 14.37 11.06
N LEU A 323 -5.12 14.70 11.29
CA LEU A 323 -6.10 14.83 10.21
C LEU A 323 -5.76 15.97 9.24
N ALA A 324 -5.44 17.15 9.76
CA ALA A 324 -5.04 18.29 8.94
C ALA A 324 -3.75 17.98 8.16
N HIS A 325 -2.79 17.34 8.81
CA HIS A 325 -1.48 17.05 8.22
C HIS A 325 -1.49 15.91 7.20
N VAL A 326 -2.29 14.85 7.45
CA VAL A 326 -2.34 13.64 6.61
C VAL A 326 -3.44 13.72 5.56
N PHE A 327 -4.63 14.21 5.94
CA PHE A 327 -5.81 14.23 5.07
C PHE A 327 -6.19 15.63 4.57
N ALA A 328 -5.44 16.68 4.96
CA ALA A 328 -5.81 18.06 4.69
C ALA A 328 -7.24 18.41 5.19
N ALA A 329 -7.67 17.72 6.26
CA ALA A 329 -8.98 17.90 6.86
C ALA A 329 -8.83 18.77 8.12
N ASP A 330 -9.28 20.01 8.03
CA ASP A 330 -9.41 20.88 9.20
C ASP A 330 -10.70 20.53 9.95
N VAL A 331 -10.56 20.13 11.21
CA VAL A 331 -11.65 19.80 12.12
C VAL A 331 -11.74 20.77 13.30
N GLU A 332 -10.93 21.82 13.30
CA GLU A 332 -10.88 22.86 14.33
C GLU A 332 -11.58 24.14 13.86
N THR A 333 -11.69 24.37 12.54
CA THR A 333 -12.40 25.53 11.97
C THR A 333 -13.70 25.14 11.27
N CYS A 334 -14.80 25.80 11.62
CA CYS A 334 -16.09 25.55 10.97
C CYS A 334 -16.10 26.08 9.53
N PRO A 335 -16.40 25.27 8.51
CA PRO A 335 -16.42 25.74 7.12
C PRO A 335 -17.59 26.68 6.80
N ARG A 336 -18.56 26.85 7.71
CA ARG A 336 -19.73 27.73 7.51
C ARG A 336 -19.56 29.10 8.15
N CYS A 337 -19.07 29.16 9.39
CA CYS A 337 -18.97 30.41 10.15
C CYS A 337 -17.53 30.81 10.49
N SER A 338 -16.53 30.01 10.11
CA SER A 338 -15.12 30.20 10.46
C SER A 338 -14.80 30.24 11.96
N GLY A 339 -15.79 29.93 12.81
CA GLY A 339 -15.60 29.83 14.26
C GLY A 339 -14.94 28.50 14.67
N PRO A 340 -14.42 28.41 15.90
CA PRO A 340 -13.83 27.19 16.41
C PRO A 340 -14.88 26.07 16.52
N MET A 341 -14.54 24.88 16.03
CA MET A 341 -15.32 23.66 16.23
C MET A 341 -14.97 23.03 17.58
N ARG A 342 -15.99 22.44 18.21
CA ARG A 342 -15.87 21.68 19.46
C ARG A 342 -16.35 20.26 19.26
N TRP A 343 -15.78 19.32 20.01
CA TRP A 343 -16.31 17.97 20.07
C TRP A 343 -17.68 18.00 20.75
N ALA A 344 -18.67 17.35 20.11
CA ALA A 344 -20.01 17.21 20.68
C ALA A 344 -20.14 15.89 21.44
N GLU A 345 -19.71 14.79 20.84
CA GLU A 345 -19.74 13.45 21.42
C GLU A 345 -18.70 12.55 20.75
N VAL A 346 -18.16 11.57 21.48
CA VAL A 346 -17.31 10.50 20.93
C VAL A 346 -17.98 9.14 21.11
N ALA A 347 -18.15 8.42 20.00
CA ALA A 347 -18.79 7.11 19.95
C ALA A 347 -17.74 5.98 19.90
N ASN A 348 -17.45 5.34 21.03
CA ASN A 348 -16.44 4.27 21.10
C ASN A 348 -17.04 2.87 21.29
N THR A 349 -18.35 2.78 21.51
CA THR A 349 -19.07 1.51 21.61
C THR A 349 -20.04 1.34 20.44
N ARG A 350 -20.36 0.09 20.09
CA ARG A 350 -21.35 -0.20 19.05
C ARG A 350 -22.68 0.52 19.30
N ALA A 351 -23.16 0.54 20.55
CA ALA A 351 -24.42 1.20 20.91
C ALA A 351 -24.36 2.72 20.68
N GLN A 352 -23.29 3.39 21.11
CA GLN A 352 -23.08 4.82 20.87
C GLN A 352 -22.97 5.13 19.37
N ILE A 353 -22.21 4.33 18.62
CA ILE A 353 -22.04 4.49 17.17
C ILE A 353 -23.40 4.36 16.48
N THR A 354 -24.17 3.31 16.78
CA THR A 354 -25.50 3.11 16.19
C THR A 354 -26.46 4.25 16.53
N ARG A 355 -26.47 4.71 17.79
CA ARG A 355 -27.30 5.83 18.23
C ARG A 355 -26.95 7.12 17.48
N LEU A 356 -25.68 7.53 17.49
CA LEU A 356 -25.23 8.76 16.83
C LEU A 356 -25.44 8.73 15.32
N LEU A 357 -25.17 7.59 14.68
CA LEU A 357 -25.47 7.43 13.25
C LEU A 357 -26.96 7.61 12.98
N ALA A 358 -27.84 7.00 13.80
CA ALA A 358 -29.29 7.15 13.65
C ALA A 358 -29.75 8.60 13.84
N GLU A 359 -29.25 9.30 14.87
CA GLU A 359 -29.53 10.72 15.13
C GLU A 359 -29.16 11.63 13.94
N HIS A 360 -28.10 11.27 13.20
CA HIS A 360 -27.68 11.98 11.99
C HIS A 360 -28.27 11.44 10.68
N GLY A 361 -29.26 10.53 10.74
CA GLY A 361 -29.88 9.94 9.55
C GLY A 361 -28.97 8.97 8.77
N LEU A 362 -27.85 8.58 9.35
CA LEU A 362 -26.85 7.62 8.84
C LEU A 362 -26.95 6.25 9.55
N GLY A 363 -28.01 6.04 10.34
CA GLY A 363 -28.21 4.82 11.10
C GLY A 363 -28.11 3.58 10.21
N PRO A 364 -27.61 2.45 10.74
CA PRO A 364 -27.53 1.21 9.96
C PRO A 364 -28.91 0.88 9.40
N ARG A 365 -29.08 1.07 8.09
CA ARG A 365 -30.20 0.48 7.37
C ARG A 365 -29.96 -1.02 7.39
N ALA A 366 -30.93 -1.78 7.89
CA ALA A 366 -30.96 -3.20 7.61
C ALA A 366 -30.76 -3.39 6.09
N PRO A 367 -30.03 -4.44 5.65
CA PRO A 367 -30.08 -4.84 4.25
C PRO A 367 -31.55 -4.82 3.82
N PRO A 368 -31.87 -4.37 2.59
CA PRO A 368 -33.24 -4.47 2.10
C PRO A 368 -33.72 -5.86 2.42
N ALA A 369 -34.80 -5.98 3.20
CA ALA A 369 -35.32 -7.29 3.58
C ALA A 369 -35.41 -8.08 2.28
N THR A 370 -34.69 -9.20 2.20
CA THR A 370 -34.91 -10.17 1.13
C THR A 370 -36.41 -10.35 1.10
N ARG A 371 -37.06 -9.98 -0.01
CA ARG A 371 -38.48 -10.28 -0.18
C ARG A 371 -38.57 -11.79 -0.02
N VAL A 372 -39.04 -12.22 1.14
CA VAL A 372 -39.40 -13.61 1.39
C VAL A 372 -40.50 -13.92 0.39
N GLY A 373 -40.18 -14.77 -0.58
CA GLY A 373 -41.12 -15.22 -1.62
C GLY A 373 -41.06 -14.44 -2.93
N VAL A 374 -39.95 -14.53 -3.66
CA VAL A 374 -40.11 -14.85 -5.09
C VAL A 374 -39.84 -16.35 -5.16
N SER A 375 -40.87 -17.13 -5.43
CA SER A 375 -40.69 -18.52 -5.88
C SER A 375 -39.73 -18.44 -7.06
N VAL A 376 -38.54 -19.01 -6.93
CA VAL A 376 -37.70 -19.30 -8.08
C VAL A 376 -38.59 -20.14 -9.00
N PRO A 377 -38.99 -19.65 -10.20
CA PRO A 377 -39.68 -20.52 -11.13
C PRO A 377 -38.74 -21.70 -11.36
N GLU A 378 -39.32 -22.91 -11.36
CA GLU A 378 -38.63 -24.15 -11.63
C GLU A 378 -37.49 -23.93 -12.62
N GLN A 379 -36.30 -24.29 -12.17
CA GLN A 379 -35.12 -24.56 -12.95
C GLN A 379 -35.53 -24.86 -14.39
N LEU A 380 -35.22 -23.94 -15.32
CA LEU A 380 -35.36 -24.17 -16.75
C LEU A 380 -34.55 -25.42 -17.08
N MET A 381 -35.25 -26.55 -17.15
CA MET A 381 -34.78 -27.80 -17.70
C MET A 381 -34.42 -27.50 -19.16
N LEU A 382 -33.13 -27.34 -19.43
CA LEU A 382 -32.62 -27.25 -20.79
C LEU A 382 -32.82 -28.61 -21.45
N GLY A 383 -33.93 -28.74 -22.17
CA GLY A 383 -34.27 -29.92 -22.95
C GLY A 383 -33.29 -30.10 -24.12
N PHE A 384 -32.21 -30.84 -23.90
CA PHE A 384 -31.49 -31.50 -24.97
C PHE A 384 -32.17 -32.85 -25.23
N GLY A 385 -33.26 -32.81 -25.99
CA GLY A 385 -33.84 -33.97 -26.66
C GLY A 385 -33.37 -33.99 -28.10
N LYS A 386 -32.69 -35.06 -28.50
CA LYS A 386 -32.41 -35.37 -29.90
C LYS A 386 -33.73 -35.71 -30.60
N GLU A 387 -34.00 -35.07 -31.72
CA GLU A 387 -34.62 -35.73 -32.88
C GLU A 387 -33.54 -35.99 -33.92
#